data_AF-A0A662UPJ0-F1
#
_entry.id   AF-A0A662UPJ0-F1
#
_cell.length_a   1.000
_cell.length_b   1.000
_cell.length_c   1.000
_cell.angle_alpha   90.00
_cell.angle_beta   90.00
_cell.angle_gamma   90.00
#
_symmetry.space_group_name_H-M   'P 1'
#
loop_
_entity.id
_entity.type
_entity.pdbx_description
1 polymer ?
#
loop_
_entity_poly.entity_id
_entity_poly.type
_entity_poly.pdbx_seq_one_letter_code
_entity_poly.pdbx_strand_id
1 'polypeptide(L)' 'MSTMTLSIRIRKDLKEKMKKYKNIDWRKEIEQFIEEKIREFELGEILNAIDNVLKDIPPSKEPAWKTVREMRESR' A
#
# COMPACT_ATOMS: atom_id res chain seq x y z
N MET A 1 -4.54 19.92 13.81
CA MET A 1 -3.56 19.14 13.03
C MET A 1 -2.41 20.05 12.66
N SER A 2 -1.17 19.66 12.92
CA SER A 2 0.00 20.43 12.50
C SER A 2 0.26 20.18 11.02
N THR A 3 0.44 21.24 10.23
CA THR A 3 0.84 21.13 8.82
C THR A 3 2.35 21.35 8.70
N MET A 4 2.99 20.65 7.78
CA MET A 4 4.40 20.87 7.42
C MET A 4 4.52 21.18 5.93
N THR A 5 5.54 21.95 5.55
CA THR A 5 5.78 22.31 4.16
C THR A 5 6.72 21.31 3.49
N LEU A 6 6.26 20.73 2.37
CA LEU A 6 7.08 19.90 1.49
C LEU A 6 7.51 20.71 0.26
N SER A 7 8.82 20.99 0.15
CA SER A 7 9.40 21.69 -1.01
C SER A 7 10.13 20.71 -1.92
N ILE A 8 9.63 20.53 -3.15
CA ILE A 8 10.20 19.59 -4.12
C ILE A 8 10.62 20.35 -5.38
N ARG A 9 11.82 20.04 -5.89
CA ARG A 9 12.27 20.51 -7.20
C ARG A 9 11.64 19.64 -8.28
N ILE A 10 10.90 20.25 -9.20
CA ILE A 10 10.29 19.58 -10.35
C ILE A 10 10.74 20.22 -11.66
N ARG A 11 10.56 19.50 -12.78
CA ARG A 11 10.82 20.03 -14.11
C ARG A 11 9.94 21.26 -14.39
N LYS A 12 10.50 22.27 -15.06
CA LYS A 12 9.83 23.56 -15.31
C LYS A 12 8.54 23.38 -16.13
N ASP A 13 8.58 22.56 -17.17
CA ASP A 13 7.43 22.26 -18.03
C ASP A 13 6.28 21.59 -17.26
N LEU A 14 6.59 20.75 -16.27
CA LEU A 14 5.57 20.14 -15.41
C LEU A 14 4.88 21.22 -14.57
N LYS A 15 5.65 22.14 -13.96
CA LYS A 15 5.05 23.24 -13.19
C LYS A 15 4.17 24.14 -14.06
N GLU A 16 4.56 24.37 -15.31
CA GLU A 16 3.77 25.13 -16.28
C GLU A 16 2.47 24.42 -16.64
N LYS A 17 2.51 23.10 -16.89
CA LYS A 17 1.30 22.27 -17.10
C LYS A 17 0.38 22.31 -15.88
N MET A 18 0.91 22.18 -14.67
CA MET A 18 0.10 22.29 -13.44
C MET A 18 -0.58 23.66 -13.33
N LYS A 19 0.12 24.75 -13.67
CA LYS A 19 -0.45 26.11 -13.67
C LYS A 19 -1.55 26.31 -14.73
N LYS A 20 -1.48 25.60 -15.86
CA LYS A 20 -2.49 25.65 -16.92
C LYS A 20 -3.83 25.09 -16.44
N TYR A 21 -3.82 24.01 -15.66
CA TYR A 21 -5.02 23.37 -15.12
C TYR A 21 -5.29 23.84 -13.69
N LYS A 22 -5.94 25.00 -13.56
CA LYS A 22 -6.23 25.64 -12.26
C LYS A 22 -7.40 25.02 -11.50
N ASN A 23 -8.22 24.23 -12.17
CA ASN A 23 -9.38 23.55 -11.59
C ASN A 23 -9.01 22.28 -10.80
N ILE A 24 -7.73 21.90 -10.78
CA ILE A 24 -7.23 20.73 -10.07
C ILE A 24 -6.60 21.20 -8.75
N ASP A 25 -7.01 20.59 -7.65
CA ASP A 25 -6.37 20.78 -6.35
C ASP A 25 -5.08 19.94 -6.30
N TRP A 26 -4.00 20.50 -6.86
CA TRP A 26 -2.71 19.84 -6.90
C TRP A 26 -2.15 19.49 -5.52
N ARG A 27 -2.57 20.19 -4.46
CA ARG A 27 -2.14 19.83 -3.10
C ARG A 27 -2.77 18.50 -2.71
N LYS A 28 -4.09 18.39 -2.86
CA LYS A 28 -4.83 17.17 -2.53
C LYS A 28 -4.36 15.98 -3.37
N GLU A 29 -4.14 16.17 -4.67
CA GLU A 29 -3.63 15.12 -5.56
C GLU A 29 -2.25 14.59 -5.12
N ILE A 30 -1.35 15.50 -4.71
CA ILE A 30 -0.02 15.12 -4.24
C ILE A 30 -0.10 14.42 -2.88
N GLU A 31 -0.91 14.93 -1.94
CA GLU A 31 -1.12 14.29 -0.63
C GLU A 31 -1.68 12.87 -0.81
N GLN A 32 -2.71 12.69 -1.64
CA GLN A 32 -3.30 11.38 -1.91
C GLN A 32 -2.30 10.42 -2.57
N PHE A 33 -1.54 10.89 -3.55
CA PHE A 33 -0.50 10.08 -4.19
C PHE A 33 0.55 9.60 -3.17
N ILE A 34 1.00 10.47 -2.27
CA ILE A 34 1.97 10.12 -1.23
C ILE A 34 1.37 9.09 -0.27
N GLU A 35 0.13 9.28 0.18
CA GLU A 35 -0.54 8.33 1.06
C GLU A 35 -0.70 6.95 0.42
N GLU A 36 -1.15 6.89 -0.83
CA GLU A 36 -1.30 5.63 -1.57
C GLU A 36 0.04 4.91 -1.72
N LYS A 37 1.12 5.65 -2.04
CA LYS A 37 2.46 5.08 -2.12
C LYS A 37 2.94 4.55 -0.78
N ILE A 38 2.72 5.26 0.32
CA ILE A 38 3.08 4.77 1.66
C ILE A 38 2.35 3.46 1.96
N ARG A 39 1.04 3.37 1.71
CA ARG A 39 0.27 2.14 1.92
C ARG A 39 0.78 0.97 1.10
N GLU A 40 1.18 1.20 -0.16
CA GLU A 40 1.78 0.16 -1.00
C GLU A 40 3.08 -0.38 -0.38
N PHE A 41 3.96 0.51 0.10
CA PHE A 41 5.22 0.11 0.74
C PHE A 41 4.97 -0.64 2.05
N GLU A 42 4.09 -0.14 2.91
CA GLU A 42 3.73 -0.80 4.18
C GLU A 42 3.14 -2.19 3.95
N LEU A 43 2.25 -2.33 2.95
CA LEU A 43 1.72 -3.63 2.56
C LEU A 43 2.83 -4.58 2.10
N GLY A 44 3.76 -4.09 1.29
CA GLY A 44 4.92 -4.84 0.85
C GLY A 44 5.80 -5.30 2.02
N GLU A 45 6.06 -4.45 3.01
CA GLU A 45 6.80 -4.79 4.22
C GLU A 45 6.10 -5.89 5.03
N ILE A 46 4.78 -5.80 5.20
CA ILE A 46 3.98 -6.82 5.90
C ILE A 46 4.03 -8.16 5.17
N LEU A 47 3.85 -8.17 3.85
CA LEU A 47 3.93 -9.40 3.05
C LEU A 47 5.33 -10.02 3.14
N ASN A 48 6.38 -9.22 3.01
CA ASN A 48 7.76 -9.69 3.19
C ASN A 48 7.99 -10.25 4.60
N ALA A 49 7.41 -9.66 5.64
CA ALA A 49 7.50 -10.17 7.00
C ALA A 49 6.82 -11.55 7.12
N ILE A 50 5.63 -11.70 6.53
CA ILE A 50 4.91 -12.99 6.47
C ILE A 50 5.76 -14.03 5.73
N ASP A 51 6.28 -13.71 4.55
CA ASP A 51 7.10 -14.62 3.76
C ASP A 51 8.36 -15.04 4.51
N ASN A 52 9.00 -14.12 5.23
CA ASN A 52 10.17 -14.44 6.06
C ASN A 52 9.84 -15.40 7.21
N VAL A 53 8.69 -15.23 7.87
CA VAL A 53 8.23 -16.15 8.93
C VAL A 53 7.88 -17.53 8.37
N LEU A 54 7.29 -17.57 7.18
CA LEU A 54 6.88 -18.82 6.53
C LEU A 54 7.99 -19.51 5.75
N LYS A 55 9.14 -18.87 5.55
CA LYS A 55 10.22 -19.31 4.65
C LYS A 55 10.67 -20.76 4.87
N ASP A 56 10.75 -21.18 6.13
CA ASP A 56 11.21 -22.52 6.51
C ASP A 56 10.05 -23.49 6.81
N ILE A 57 8.80 -23.04 6.63
CA ILE A 57 7.61 -23.84 6.90
C ILE A 57 7.15 -24.50 5.60
N PRO A 58 7.14 -25.85 5.50
CA PRO A 58 6.67 -26.52 4.31
C PRO A 58 5.17 -26.27 4.10
N PRO A 59 4.70 -26.15 2.85
CA PRO A 59 3.29 -25.98 2.57
C PRO A 59 2.49 -27.19 3.07
N SER A 60 1.30 -26.92 3.62
CA SER A 60 0.40 -27.97 4.08
C SER A 60 -0.01 -28.91 2.94
N LYS A 61 -0.13 -30.20 3.24
CA LYS A 61 -0.58 -31.23 2.29
C LYS A 61 -2.05 -31.05 1.88
N GLU A 62 -2.85 -30.46 2.78
CA GLU A 62 -4.26 -30.19 2.53
C GLU A 62 -4.60 -28.73 2.83
N PRO A 63 -5.55 -28.13 2.08
CA PRO A 63 -5.99 -26.76 2.33
C PRO A 63 -6.64 -26.61 3.71
N ALA A 64 -6.33 -25.51 4.40
CA ALA A 64 -6.85 -25.24 5.75
C ALA A 64 -8.39 -25.27 5.83
N TRP A 65 -9.10 -24.85 4.78
CA TRP A 65 -10.56 -24.82 4.76
C TRP A 65 -11.19 -26.22 4.85
N LYS A 66 -10.53 -27.24 4.31
CA LYS A 66 -11.00 -28.63 4.37
C LYS A 66 -10.93 -29.14 5.81
N THR A 67 -9.79 -28.95 6.46
CA THR A 67 -9.58 -29.33 7.88
C THR A 67 -10.53 -28.57 8.82
N VAL A 68 -10.75 -27.27 8.58
CA VAL A 68 -11.68 -26.46 9.39
C VAL A 68 -13.13 -26.92 9.20
N ARG A 69 -13.52 -27.29 7.98
CA ARG A 69 -14.86 -27.83 7.70
C ARG A 69 -15.07 -29.17 8.40
N GLU A 70 -14.12 -30.08 8.28
CA GLU A 70 -14.15 -31.39 8.95
C GLU A 70 -14.23 -31.23 10.47
N MET A 71 -13.48 -30.31 11.09
CA MET A 71 -13.60 -30.00 12.53
C MET A 71 -14.97 -29.44 12.92
N ARG A 72 -15.61 -28.64 12.06
CA ARG A 72 -16.94 -28.07 12.34
C ARG A 72 -18.03 -29.12 12.23
N GLU A 73 -17.95 -30.02 11.26
CA GLU A 73 -18.94 -31.06 11.00
C GLU A 73 -18.81 -32.26 11.96
N SER A 74 -17.66 -32.42 12.62
CA SER A 74 -17.41 -33.46 13.63
C SER A 74 -17.76 -33.05 15.08
N ARG A 75 -18.31 -31.85 15.27
CA ARG A 75 -18.71 -31.28 16.56
C ARG A 75 -20.23 -31.24 16.68
#